data_AF-A0A3C2E0Z0-F1
#
_entry.id   AF-A0A3C2E0Z0-F1
#
_cell.length_a   1.000
_cell.length_b   1.000
_cell.length_c   1.000
_cell.angle_alpha   90.00
_cell.angle_beta   90.00
_cell.angle_gamma   90.00
#
_symmetry.space_group_name_H-M   'P 1'
#
loop_
_entity.id
_entity.type
_entity.pdbx_description
1 polymer ?
#
loop_
_entity_poly.entity_id
_entity_poly.type
_entity_poly.pdbx_seq_one_letter_code
_entity_poly.pdbx_strand_id
1 'polypeptide(L)'
;QLPRIAIQRPDKVIGRNTVGAMQSGVYWGYVELIDGLTRRVRAEYDAPLTVIATGGVASLFEGASCEIEHFDAELTIRGLLEVWKRNGGSLP
;
A
#
# COMPACT_ATOMS: atom_id res chain seq x y z
N GLN A 1 -4.03 11.49 27.17
CA GLN A 1 -4.89 10.60 26.36
C GLN A 1 -4.80 11.06 24.91
N LEU A 2 -4.57 10.15 23.96
CA LEU A 2 -4.54 10.50 22.52
C LEU A 2 -5.89 10.15 21.88
N PRO A 3 -6.42 11.01 20.98
CA PRO A 3 -7.68 10.74 20.31
C PRO A 3 -7.51 9.64 19.24
N ARG A 4 -8.60 8.94 18.94
CA ARG A 4 -8.66 8.08 17.75
C ARG A 4 -8.64 8.97 16.50
N ILE A 5 -7.78 8.63 15.54
CA ILE A 5 -7.68 9.33 14.26
C ILE A 5 -7.96 8.36 13.11
N ALA A 6 -8.56 8.88 12.02
CA ALA A 6 -8.61 8.20 10.75
C ALA A 6 -7.30 8.44 9.98
N ILE A 7 -6.85 7.44 9.23
CA ILE A 7 -5.72 7.58 8.30
C ILE A 7 -6.23 8.32 7.07
N GLN A 8 -5.68 9.50 6.83
CA GLN A 8 -6.00 10.33 5.68
C GLN A 8 -4.79 11.18 5.32
N ARG A 9 -4.68 11.57 4.05
CA ARG A 9 -3.62 12.48 3.60
C ARG A 9 -3.80 13.84 4.29
N PRO A 10 -2.80 14.34 5.04
CA PRO A 10 -2.88 15.66 5.65
C PRO A 10 -2.57 16.76 4.61
N ASP A 11 -3.19 17.94 4.77
CA ASP A 11 -2.91 19.11 3.90
C ASP A 11 -1.47 19.61 4.01
N LYS A 12 -0.85 19.40 5.18
CA LYS A 12 0.52 19.81 5.51
C LYS A 12 1.25 18.66 6.19
N VAL A 13 2.55 18.54 5.90
CA VAL A 13 3.43 17.56 6.56
C VAL A 13 3.68 17.95 8.02
N ILE A 14 3.87 19.24 8.34
CA ILE A 14 4.11 19.65 9.73
C ILE A 14 2.77 19.91 10.43
N GLY A 15 2.37 19.00 11.31
CA GLY A 15 1.20 19.15 12.17
C GLY A 15 1.44 20.20 13.27
N ARG A 16 0.47 21.08 13.50
CA ARG A 16 0.55 22.16 14.51
C ARG A 16 -0.27 21.89 15.77
N ASN A 17 -0.86 20.71 15.87
CA ASN A 17 -1.58 20.22 17.03
C ASN A 17 -1.45 18.70 17.10
N THR A 18 -1.87 18.10 18.22
CA THR A 18 -1.71 16.66 18.47
C THR A 18 -2.31 15.80 17.36
N VAL A 19 -3.55 16.10 16.93
CA VAL A 19 -4.24 15.33 15.89
C VAL A 19 -3.50 15.40 14.55
N GLY A 20 -3.15 16.61 14.10
CA GLY A 20 -2.44 16.82 12.85
C GLY A 20 -1.02 16.22 12.84
N ALA A 21 -0.32 16.28 13.99
CA ALA A 21 0.99 15.64 14.13
C ALA A 21 0.87 14.11 14.02
N MET A 22 -0.12 13.50 14.67
CA MET A 22 -0.39 12.07 14.57
C MET A 22 -0.80 11.65 13.16
N GLN A 23 -1.70 12.40 12.51
CA GLN A 23 -2.14 12.11 11.13
C GLN A 23 -0.97 12.18 10.16
N SER A 24 -0.12 13.20 10.30
CA SER A 24 1.07 13.34 9.47
C SER A 24 2.05 12.20 9.67
N GLY A 25 2.39 11.89 10.93
CA GLY A 25 3.33 10.83 11.25
C GLY A 25 2.87 9.47 10.72
N VAL A 26 1.59 9.13 10.87
CA VAL A 26 1.05 7.88 10.34
C VAL A 26 1.02 7.88 8.81
N TYR A 27 0.48 8.91 8.17
CA TYR A 27 0.33 8.91 6.71
C TYR A 27 1.69 8.91 6.01
N TRP A 28 2.54 9.91 6.28
CA TRP A 28 3.85 10.03 5.62
C TRP A 28 4.84 8.97 6.10
N GLY A 29 4.76 8.54 7.35
CA GLY A 29 5.57 7.44 7.85
C GLY A 29 5.31 6.14 7.10
N TYR A 30 4.05 5.83 6.76
CA TYR A 30 3.73 4.66 5.94
C TYR A 30 4.17 4.81 4.48
N VAL A 31 4.05 5.99 3.89
CA VAL A 31 4.56 6.26 2.53
C VAL A 31 6.06 5.96 2.47
N GLU A 32 6.85 6.52 3.40
CA GLU A 32 8.30 6.29 3.44
C GLU A 32 8.67 4.86 3.82
N LEU A 33 7.86 4.19 4.65
CA LEU A 33 8.03 2.77 4.94
C LEU A 33 7.89 1.92 3.67
N ILE A 34 6.81 2.12 2.90
CA ILE A 34 6.54 1.40 1.66
C ILE A 34 7.67 1.65 0.66
N ASP A 35 8.01 2.91 0.43
CA ASP A 35 9.00 3.29 -0.56
C ASP A 35 10.41 2.83 -0.15
N GLY A 36 10.76 3.01 1.12
CA GLY A 36 12.06 2.62 1.66
C GLY A 36 12.28 1.11 1.64
N LEU A 37 11.27 0.31 1.99
CA LEU A 37 11.37 -1.15 1.95
C LEU A 37 11.42 -1.65 0.51
N THR A 38 10.59 -1.12 -0.39
CA THR A 38 10.58 -1.51 -1.80
C THR A 38 11.94 -1.29 -2.46
N ARG A 39 12.57 -0.13 -2.24
CA ARG A 39 13.93 0.15 -2.74
C ARG A 39 14.98 -0.82 -2.20
N ARG A 40 14.91 -1.15 -0.90
CA ARG A 40 15.86 -2.10 -0.28
C ARG A 40 15.74 -3.49 -0.89
N VAL A 41 14.51 -3.98 -1.07
CA VAL A 41 14.25 -5.28 -1.72
C VAL A 41 14.76 -5.31 -3.16
N ARG A 42 14.49 -4.25 -3.93
CA ARG A 42 14.97 -4.12 -5.32
C ARG A 42 16.50 -4.14 -5.41
N ALA A 43 17.17 -3.46 -4.49
CA ALA A 43 18.64 -3.42 -4.44
C ALA A 43 19.26 -4.80 -4.11
N GLU A 44 18.55 -5.66 -3.38
CA GLU A 44 19.03 -6.99 -3.00
C GLU A 44 18.75 -8.06 -4.08
N TYR A 45 17.64 -7.95 -4.81
CA TYR A 45 17.18 -9.00 -5.74
C TYR A 45 17.90 -9.03 -7.10
N ASP A 46 18.60 -7.95 -7.48
CA ASP A 46 19.40 -7.82 -8.73
C ASP A 46 18.64 -8.16 -10.03
N ALA A 47 17.33 -7.88 -10.08
CA ALA A 47 16.52 -7.97 -11.29
C ALA A 47 15.35 -6.97 -11.25
N PRO A 48 14.77 -6.60 -12.42
CA PRO A 48 13.58 -5.77 -12.47
C PRO A 48 12.41 -6.44 -11.72
N LEU A 49 11.80 -5.69 -10.79
CA LEU A 49 10.64 -6.12 -10.01
C LEU A 49 9.48 -5.16 -10.24
N THR A 50 8.31 -5.70 -10.59
CA THR A 50 7.06 -4.95 -10.65
C THR A 50 6.43 -4.86 -9.26
N VAL A 51 6.05 -3.65 -8.84
CA VAL A 51 5.46 -3.40 -7.52
C VAL A 51 3.95 -3.22 -7.63
N ILE A 52 3.21 -4.16 -7.03
CA ILE A 52 1.74 -4.18 -7.05
C ILE A 52 1.23 -4.02 -5.61
N ALA A 53 0.32 -3.08 -5.39
CA ALA A 53 -0.38 -2.89 -4.14
C ALA A 53 -1.82 -3.43 -4.21
N THR A 54 -2.26 -4.10 -3.14
CA THR A 54 -3.62 -4.64 -3.00
C THR A 54 -4.15 -4.43 -1.59
N GLY A 55 -5.44 -4.71 -1.38
CA GLY A 55 -6.12 -4.56 -0.09
C GLY A 55 -6.73 -3.17 0.10
N GLY A 56 -7.77 -3.08 0.94
CA GLY A 56 -8.60 -1.88 1.06
C GLY A 56 -7.89 -0.64 1.60
N VAL A 57 -6.77 -0.80 2.31
CA VAL A 57 -5.98 0.32 2.86
C VAL A 57 -4.97 0.85 1.84
N ALA A 58 -4.60 0.06 0.83
CA ALA A 58 -3.62 0.47 -0.18
C ALA A 58 -4.09 1.69 -0.98
N SER A 59 -5.39 1.82 -1.22
CA SER A 59 -5.98 2.97 -1.93
C SER A 59 -5.74 4.31 -1.21
N LEU A 60 -5.50 4.31 0.11
CA LEU A 60 -5.16 5.54 0.85
C LEU A 60 -3.80 6.13 0.43
N PHE A 61 -2.92 5.29 -0.12
CA PHE A 61 -1.57 5.64 -0.53
C PHE A 61 -1.44 5.75 -2.06
N GLU A 62 -2.55 5.63 -2.78
CA GLU A 62 -2.58 5.77 -4.23
C GLU A 62 -2.11 7.16 -4.65
N GLY A 63 -1.11 7.19 -5.53
CA GLY A 63 -0.43 8.42 -5.96
C GLY A 63 0.44 9.12 -4.90
N ALA A 64 0.61 8.52 -3.71
CA ALA A 64 1.50 9.05 -2.67
C ALA A 64 2.86 8.34 -2.62
N SER A 65 2.88 7.02 -2.83
CA SER A 65 4.10 6.23 -2.99
C SER A 65 4.70 6.43 -4.37
N CYS A 66 6.02 6.57 -4.45
CA CYS A 66 6.74 6.65 -5.73
C CYS A 66 7.16 5.27 -6.27
N GLU A 67 7.10 4.23 -5.44
CA GLU A 67 7.56 2.89 -5.81
C GLU A 67 6.44 1.97 -6.32
N ILE A 68 5.16 2.23 -5.98
CA ILE A 68 4.03 1.41 -6.43
C ILE A 68 3.69 1.72 -7.90
N GLU A 69 3.70 0.68 -8.74
CA GLU A 69 3.39 0.79 -10.18
C GLU A 69 1.92 0.48 -10.49
N HIS A 70 1.31 -0.44 -9.74
CA HIS A 70 -0.05 -0.88 -9.97
C HIS A 70 -0.84 -1.02 -8.67
N PHE A 71 -2.11 -0.60 -8.71
CA PHE A 71 -3.09 -0.86 -7.66
C PHE A 71 -4.11 -1.87 -8.17
N ASP A 72 -4.27 -2.97 -7.44
CA ASP A 72 -5.13 -4.08 -7.81
C ASP A 72 -5.96 -4.56 -6.61
N ALA A 73 -7.20 -4.12 -6.51
CA ALA A 73 -8.12 -4.53 -5.45
C ALA A 73 -8.57 -5.99 -5.55
N GLU A 74 -8.43 -6.61 -6.72
CA GLU A 74 -8.94 -7.97 -7.00
C GLU A 74 -7.83 -9.02 -7.03
N LEU A 75 -6.58 -8.65 -6.74
CA LEU A 75 -5.40 -9.51 -6.86
C LEU A 75 -5.62 -10.89 -6.21
N THR A 76 -6.14 -10.89 -4.97
CA THR A 76 -6.44 -12.13 -4.23
C THR A 76 -7.52 -12.95 -4.90
N ILE A 77 -8.61 -12.33 -5.35
CA ILE A 77 -9.75 -13.06 -5.96
C ILE A 77 -9.35 -13.64 -7.31
N ARG A 78 -8.59 -12.89 -8.12
CA ARG A 78 -7.98 -13.41 -9.35
C ARG A 78 -7.05 -14.58 -9.06
N GLY A 79 -6.22 -14.48 -8.02
CA GLY A 79 -5.36 -15.57 -7.57
C GLY A 79 -6.15 -16.83 -7.21
N LEU A 80 -7.26 -16.70 -6.47
CA LEU A 80 -8.13 -17.83 -6.12
C LEU A 80 -8.78 -18.46 -7.36
N LEU A 81 -9.23 -17.65 -8.32
CA LEU A 81 -9.77 -18.14 -9.59
C LEU A 81 -8.72 -18.95 -10.37
N GLU A 82 -7.49 -18.47 -10.44
CA GLU A 82 -6.39 -19.18 -11.13
C GLU A 82 -6.02 -20.50 -10.43
N VAL A 83 -6.02 -20.52 -9.09
CA VAL A 83 -5.83 -21.77 -8.33
C VAL A 83 -6.96 -22.76 -8.64
N TRP A 84 -8.20 -22.32 -8.68
CA TRP A 84 -9.34 -23.19 -8.98
C TRP A 84 -9.28 -23.75 -10.42
N LYS A 85 -8.94 -22.93 -11.42
CA LYS A 85 -8.74 -23.39 -12.81
C LYS A 85 -7.66 -24.47 -12.91
N ARG A 86 -6.53 -24.28 -12.19
CA ARG A 86 -5.43 -25.26 -12.16
C ARG A 86 -5.83 -26.61 -11.56
N ASN A 87 -6.87 -26.63 -10.73
CA ASN A 87 -7.41 -27.84 -10.10
C ASN A 87 -8.58 -28.46 -10.89
N GLY A 88 -8.76 -28.10 -12.18
CA GLY A 88 -9.75 -28.71 -13.05
C GLY A 88 -11.17 -28.13 -12.91
N GLY A 89 -11.30 -26.98 -12.25
CA GLY A 89 -12.55 -26.24 -12.22
C GLY A 89 -12.92 -25.69 -13.60
N SER A 90 -14.15 -25.93 -14.04
CA SER A 90 -14.74 -25.29 -15.23
C SER A 90 -15.84 -24.33 -14.79
N LEU A 91 -15.86 -23.12 -15.36
CA LEU A 91 -16.98 -22.21 -15.11
C LEU A 91 -18.22 -22.84 -15.76
N PRO A 92 -19.41 -22.64 -15.17
CA PRO A 92 -20.64 -23.02 -15.85
C PRO A 92 -20.76 -22.35 -17.22
#